data_AF-A0A060BQ55-F1
#
_entry.id   AF-A0A060BQ55-F1
#
_cell.length_a   1.000
_cell.length_b   1.000
_cell.length_c   1.000
_cell.angle_alpha   90.00
_cell.angle_beta   90.00
_cell.angle_gamma   90.00
#
_symmetry.space_group_name_H-M   'P 1'
#
loop_
_entity.id
_entity.type
_entity.pdbx_description
1 polymer ?
#
loop_
_entity_poly.entity_id
_entity_poly.type
_entity_poly.pdbx_seq_one_letter_code
_entity_poly.pdbx_strand_id
1 'polypeptide(L)'
;MICGEWEYRGVIAQSEGRVGQMWECPDFFEVDGTHVLLFSPVGMQADGYRYRNVFQTGYLLGDFDYDSAKLTHTGFEEIDRGHDFYASQTFETSDGRRVCIGWMNMWQTPMPEQRDGWAGALTLPRELHVVDGKVGMTPIRELTSLRSDVLVERT
;
A
#
# COMPACT_ATOMS: atom_id res chain seq x y z
N MET A 1 -11.25 -11.35 20.45
CA MET A 1 -9.92 -10.83 20.82
C MET A 1 -9.02 -12.03 20.95
N ILE A 2 -8.02 -12.19 20.08
CA ILE A 2 -7.11 -13.33 20.17
C ILE A 2 -6.17 -13.01 21.34
N CYS A 3 -6.41 -13.64 22.50
CA CYS A 3 -5.49 -13.61 23.63
C CYS A 3 -4.39 -14.65 23.33
N GLY A 4 -3.20 -14.16 22.98
CA GLY A 4 -2.00 -14.97 22.82
C GLY A 4 -0.81 -14.29 23.48
N GLU A 5 0.22 -15.06 23.80
CA GLU A 5 1.52 -14.53 24.23
C GLU A 5 2.28 -14.03 23.01
N TRP A 6 2.84 -12.83 23.09
CA TRP A 6 3.63 -12.21 22.04
C TRP A 6 5.10 -12.18 22.47
N GLU A 7 5.98 -12.68 21.61
CA GLU A 7 7.44 -12.63 21.78
C GLU A 7 8.03 -11.64 20.75
N TYR A 8 8.89 -10.74 21.20
CA TYR A 8 9.60 -9.83 20.31
C TYR A 8 10.70 -10.56 19.53
N ARG A 9 10.65 -10.47 18.20
CA ARG A 9 11.59 -11.17 17.30
C ARG A 9 12.66 -10.28 16.66
N GLY A 10 12.54 -8.96 16.79
CA GLY A 10 13.48 -8.01 16.17
C GLY A 10 12.78 -6.92 15.36
N VAL A 11 13.61 -6.09 14.73
CA VAL A 11 13.19 -5.03 13.82
C VAL A 11 13.33 -5.55 12.39
N ILE A 12 12.20 -5.70 11.68
CA ILE A 12 12.16 -6.22 10.31
C ILE A 12 12.95 -5.38 9.31
N ALA A 13 12.81 -4.06 9.41
CA ALA A 13 13.54 -3.05 8.65
C ALA A 13 13.44 -1.71 9.38
N GLN A 14 14.37 -0.79 9.12
CA GLN A 14 14.39 0.55 9.71
C GLN A 14 14.87 1.59 8.70
N SER A 15 14.44 2.84 8.88
CA SER A 15 14.89 3.96 8.04
C SER A 15 16.36 4.29 8.27
N GLU A 16 17.13 4.41 7.18
CA GLU A 16 18.50 4.95 7.19
C GLU A 16 18.53 6.49 7.04
N GLY A 17 17.49 7.16 7.54
CA GLY A 17 17.34 8.62 7.48
C GLY A 17 16.71 9.17 6.20
N ARG A 18 16.26 8.30 5.28
CA ARG A 18 15.64 8.71 4.00
C ARG A 18 14.17 8.33 3.86
N VAL A 19 13.70 7.31 4.58
CA VAL A 19 12.33 6.79 4.46
C VAL A 19 11.53 7.16 5.70
N GLY A 20 11.35 8.46 5.92
CA GLY A 20 10.58 8.98 7.04
C GLY A 20 11.18 8.73 8.42
N GLN A 21 10.52 9.29 9.44
CA GLN A 21 10.89 9.18 10.86
C GLN A 21 9.97 8.22 11.63
N MET A 22 8.78 7.95 11.09
CA MET A 22 7.77 7.04 11.63
C MET A 22 7.14 6.27 10.47
N TRP A 23 6.90 4.97 10.65
CA TRP A 23 6.20 4.12 9.69
C TRP A 23 4.83 3.75 10.25
N GLU A 24 3.78 4.30 9.65
CA GLU A 24 2.39 4.00 10.00
C GLU A 24 1.84 2.86 9.15
N CYS A 25 0.75 2.24 9.62
CA CYS A 25 0.00 1.21 8.89
C CYS A 25 0.89 0.11 8.26
N PRO A 26 1.81 -0.52 9.02
CA PRO A 26 2.64 -1.58 8.47
C PRO A 26 1.80 -2.80 8.10
N ASP A 27 2.15 -3.42 6.99
CA ASP A 27 1.59 -4.67 6.50
C ASP A 27 2.71 -5.50 5.86
N PHE A 28 2.76 -6.80 6.17
CA PHE A 28 3.84 -7.69 5.75
C PHE A 28 3.26 -8.99 5.21
N PHE A 29 3.61 -9.32 3.98
CA PHE A 29 3.07 -10.48 3.27
C PHE A 29 4.01 -10.97 2.18
N GLU A 30 3.71 -12.16 1.68
CA GLU A 30 4.28 -12.70 0.44
C GLU A 30 3.26 -12.56 -0.69
N VAL A 31 3.73 -12.20 -1.88
CA VAL A 31 2.93 -12.23 -3.12
C VAL A 31 3.86 -12.60 -4.28
N ASP A 32 3.41 -13.51 -5.14
CA ASP A 32 4.18 -14.06 -6.26
C ASP A 32 5.61 -14.50 -5.88
N GLY A 33 5.76 -15.14 -4.70
CA GLY A 33 7.04 -15.67 -4.22
C GLY A 33 8.00 -14.63 -3.64
N THR A 34 7.56 -13.39 -3.43
CA THR A 34 8.40 -12.29 -2.92
C THR A 34 7.80 -11.65 -1.68
N HIS A 35 8.64 -11.29 -0.70
CA HIS A 35 8.20 -10.61 0.51
C HIS A 35 8.05 -9.11 0.27
N VAL A 36 6.96 -8.55 0.80
CA VAL A 36 6.62 -7.14 0.69
C VAL A 36 6.33 -6.60 2.09
N LEU A 37 7.07 -5.58 2.50
CA LEU A 37 6.75 -4.74 3.65
C LEU A 37 6.16 -3.43 3.15
N LEU A 38 4.83 -3.33 3.23
CA LEU A 38 4.04 -2.15 2.86
C LEU A 38 3.81 -1.29 4.10
N PHE A 39 3.99 0.02 3.99
CA PHE A 39 3.78 0.95 5.11
C PHE A 39 3.63 2.38 4.61
N SER A 40 3.29 3.27 5.54
CA SER A 40 3.08 4.68 5.28
C SER A 40 4.09 5.54 6.04
N PRO A 41 5.24 5.88 5.43
CA PRO A 41 6.25 6.69 6.10
C PRO A 41 5.84 8.16 6.20
N VAL A 42 6.09 8.73 7.37
CA VAL A 42 5.86 10.15 7.69
C VAL A 42 7.18 10.91 7.63
N GLY A 43 7.18 12.04 6.92
CA GLY A 43 8.31 12.98 6.88
C GLY A 43 9.37 12.69 5.81
N MET A 44 8.99 12.04 4.69
CA MET A 44 9.87 11.96 3.53
C MET A 44 9.94 13.32 2.82
N GLN A 45 11.05 13.58 2.13
CA GLN A 45 11.22 14.76 1.30
C GLN A 45 10.86 14.43 -0.15
N ALA A 46 10.21 15.37 -0.84
CA ALA A 46 9.93 15.25 -2.26
C ALA A 46 11.23 15.15 -3.07
N ASP A 47 11.24 14.29 -4.08
CA ASP A 47 12.36 14.11 -5.00
C ASP A 47 11.85 14.13 -6.45
N GLY A 48 11.95 15.30 -7.08
CA GLY A 48 11.40 15.54 -8.41
C GLY A 48 9.89 15.28 -8.46
N TYR A 49 9.49 14.22 -9.16
CA TYR A 49 8.09 13.79 -9.26
C TYR A 49 7.69 12.74 -8.21
N ARG A 50 8.61 12.29 -7.36
CA ARG A 50 8.36 11.31 -6.31
C ARG A 50 8.01 11.99 -4.99
N TYR A 51 7.22 11.30 -4.17
CA TYR A 51 6.95 11.67 -2.77
C TYR A 51 6.34 13.07 -2.62
N ARG A 52 5.45 13.44 -3.55
CA ARG A 52 4.87 14.80 -3.59
C ARG A 52 3.69 15.00 -2.65
N ASN A 53 3.08 13.92 -2.18
CA ASN A 53 2.05 13.98 -1.16
C ASN A 53 2.65 14.38 0.19
N VAL A 54 1.82 14.83 1.14
CA VAL A 54 2.28 15.23 2.47
C VAL A 54 2.92 14.04 3.21
N PHE A 55 2.29 12.87 3.10
CA PHE A 55 2.83 11.60 3.56
C PHE A 55 2.69 10.55 2.46
N GLN A 56 3.51 9.49 2.54
CA GLN A 56 3.64 8.50 1.48
C GLN A 56 3.04 7.17 1.92
N THR A 57 2.63 6.35 0.96
CA THR A 57 2.41 4.93 1.16
C THR A 57 3.18 4.18 0.08
N GLY A 58 3.92 3.16 0.50
CA GLY A 58 4.82 2.45 -0.38
C GLY A 58 5.38 1.22 0.28
N TYR A 59 6.30 0.55 -0.41
CA TYR A 59 6.76 -0.76 0.01
C TYR A 59 8.26 -0.92 -0.12
N LEU A 60 8.78 -1.86 0.67
CA LEU A 60 10.06 -2.50 0.48
C LEU A 60 9.81 -3.92 -0.06
N LEU A 61 10.50 -4.27 -1.13
CA LEU A 61 10.41 -5.57 -1.79
C LEU A 61 11.73 -6.33 -1.63
N GLY A 62 11.68 -7.60 -1.25
CA GLY A 62 12.87 -8.42 -1.08
C GLY A 62 12.66 -9.78 -0.41
N ASP A 63 13.71 -10.24 0.27
CA ASP A 63 13.79 -11.56 0.90
C ASP A 63 13.80 -11.45 2.42
N PHE A 64 12.90 -12.19 3.08
CA PHE A 64 12.79 -12.21 4.53
C PHE A 64 13.44 -13.47 5.12
N ASP A 65 14.33 -13.26 6.09
CA ASP A 65 14.93 -14.32 6.88
C ASP A 65 14.13 -14.49 8.19
N TYR A 66 13.48 -15.65 8.32
CA TYR A 66 12.65 -16.00 9.47
C TYR A 66 13.44 -16.27 10.76
N ASP A 67 14.72 -16.60 10.67
CA ASP A 67 15.58 -16.83 11.83
C ASP A 67 16.04 -15.50 12.42
N SER A 68 16.51 -14.57 11.58
CA SER A 68 16.96 -13.25 12.01
C SER A 68 15.84 -12.20 12.10
N ALA A 69 14.66 -12.51 11.57
CA ALA A 69 13.50 -11.63 11.44
C ALA A 69 13.82 -10.32 10.68
N LYS A 70 14.59 -10.40 9.60
CA LYS A 70 15.04 -9.23 8.80
C LYS A 70 14.66 -9.35 7.34
N LEU A 71 14.27 -8.22 6.76
CA LEU A 71 14.02 -8.08 5.32
C LEU A 71 15.25 -7.47 4.64
N THR A 72 15.84 -8.21 3.70
CA THR A 72 16.83 -7.67 2.76
C THR A 72 16.10 -7.14 1.53
N HIS A 73 16.14 -5.84 1.26
CA HIS A 73 15.27 -5.20 0.26
C HIS A 73 16.02 -4.31 -0.75
N THR A 74 15.36 -3.99 -1.87
CA THR A 74 15.93 -3.19 -2.97
C THR A 74 15.75 -1.67 -2.82
N GLY A 75 14.93 -1.22 -1.86
CA GLY A 75 14.65 0.19 -1.60
C GLY A 75 13.16 0.49 -1.55
N PHE A 76 12.81 1.74 -1.24
CA PHE A 76 11.42 2.19 -1.10
C PHE A 76 10.83 2.63 -2.44
N GLU A 77 9.62 2.15 -2.73
CA GLU A 77 8.83 2.54 -3.90
C GLU A 77 7.40 2.95 -3.49
N GLU A 78 6.88 4.04 -4.08
CA GLU A 78 5.49 4.45 -3.91
C GLU A 78 4.56 3.40 -4.53
N ILE A 79 3.54 2.96 -3.79
CA ILE A 79 2.56 1.99 -4.31
C ILE A 79 1.54 2.65 -5.24
N ASP A 80 1.20 3.91 -4.99
CA ASP A 80 0.30 4.74 -5.80
C ASP A 80 0.95 6.11 -6.04
N ARG A 81 0.79 6.65 -7.25
CA ARG A 81 1.37 7.93 -7.69
C ARG A 81 0.34 9.04 -7.84
N GLY A 82 -0.89 8.79 -7.38
CA GLY A 82 -1.97 9.77 -7.34
C GLY A 82 -1.83 10.77 -6.20
N HIS A 83 -2.71 11.78 -6.22
CA HIS A 83 -2.72 12.86 -5.24
C HIS A 83 -3.27 12.43 -3.87
N ASP A 84 -4.15 11.41 -3.85
CA ASP A 84 -4.97 11.04 -2.70
C ASP A 84 -4.94 9.52 -2.48
N PHE A 85 -3.85 9.02 -1.89
CA PHE A 85 -3.70 7.62 -1.48
C PHE A 85 -2.83 7.53 -0.22
N TYR A 86 -3.37 6.97 0.85
CA TYR A 86 -2.64 6.76 2.10
C TYR A 86 -3.16 5.54 2.88
N ALA A 87 -2.41 5.10 3.89
CA ALA A 87 -2.84 4.14 4.91
C ALA A 87 -3.50 2.86 4.35
N SER A 88 -2.87 2.24 3.35
CA SER A 88 -3.39 1.01 2.76
C SER A 88 -3.23 -0.19 3.67
N GLN A 89 -4.18 -1.12 3.57
CA GLN A 89 -4.10 -2.44 4.18
C GLN A 89 -4.41 -3.50 3.14
N THR A 90 -3.79 -4.67 3.28
CA THR A 90 -4.06 -5.83 2.45
C THR A 90 -4.68 -6.97 3.23
N PHE A 91 -5.31 -7.88 2.50
CA PHE A 91 -5.72 -9.17 3.01
C PHE A 91 -5.60 -10.22 1.92
N GLU A 92 -5.49 -11.47 2.34
CA GLU A 92 -5.58 -12.61 1.43
C GLU A 92 -7.03 -13.07 1.35
N THR A 93 -7.53 -13.17 0.13
CA THR A 93 -8.84 -13.73 -0.18
C THR A 93 -8.81 -15.25 -0.11
N SER A 94 -9.97 -15.89 0.02
CA SER A 94 -10.06 -17.36 0.09
C SER A 94 -9.60 -18.08 -1.17
N ASP A 95 -9.50 -17.39 -2.30
CA ASP A 95 -8.93 -17.90 -3.56
C ASP A 95 -7.44 -17.53 -3.74
N GLY A 96 -6.78 -17.05 -2.69
CA GLY A 96 -5.33 -16.83 -2.63
C GLY A 96 -4.85 -15.50 -3.21
N ARG A 97 -5.76 -14.60 -3.65
CA ARG A 97 -5.36 -13.28 -4.13
C ARG A 97 -5.04 -12.35 -2.96
N ARG A 98 -3.96 -11.59 -3.09
CA ARG A 98 -3.62 -10.48 -2.20
C ARG A 98 -4.35 -9.22 -2.68
N VAL A 99 -5.31 -8.72 -1.90
CA VAL A 99 -6.12 -7.54 -2.24
C VAL A 99 -5.74 -6.37 -1.34
N CYS A 100 -5.53 -5.20 -1.95
CA CYS A 100 -5.18 -3.94 -1.29
C CYS A 100 -6.33 -2.92 -1.39
N ILE A 101 -6.56 -2.21 -0.30
CA ILE A 101 -7.46 -1.06 -0.23
C ILE A 101 -6.74 0.08 0.50
N GLY A 102 -6.77 1.29 -0.08
CA GLY A 102 -6.21 2.51 0.52
C GLY A 102 -7.28 3.50 0.94
N TRP A 103 -6.93 4.40 1.85
CA TRP A 103 -7.69 5.62 2.09
C TRP A 103 -7.43 6.61 0.95
N MET A 104 -8.49 7.03 0.28
CA MET A 104 -8.47 7.95 -0.85
C MET A 104 -8.67 9.38 -0.34
N ASN A 105 -7.64 9.88 0.36
CA ASN A 105 -7.50 11.28 0.75
C ASN A 105 -6.05 11.49 1.23
N MET A 106 -5.71 12.73 1.57
CA MET A 106 -4.41 13.05 2.14
C MET A 106 -4.52 14.01 3.31
N TRP A 107 -3.75 13.75 4.36
CA TRP A 107 -3.65 14.63 5.50
C TRP A 107 -3.20 16.04 5.09
N GLN A 108 -3.76 17.06 5.74
CA GLN A 108 -3.38 18.47 5.55
C GLN A 108 -3.60 19.00 4.11
N THR A 109 -4.45 18.32 3.33
CA THR A 109 -4.89 18.80 2.02
C THR A 109 -6.33 19.30 2.07
N PRO A 110 -6.76 20.19 1.15
CA PRO A 110 -8.15 20.62 1.07
C PRO A 110 -9.09 19.45 0.78
N MET A 111 -10.19 19.35 1.55
CA MET A 111 -11.25 18.34 1.38
C MET A 111 -12.60 19.05 1.14
N PRO A 112 -12.88 19.52 -0.10
CA PRO A 112 -14.09 20.31 -0.40
C PRO A 112 -15.40 19.62 -0.03
N GLU A 113 -15.42 18.29 -0.03
CA GLU A 113 -16.58 17.46 0.32
C GLU A 113 -17.00 17.61 1.80
N GLN A 114 -16.14 18.16 2.67
CA GLN A 114 -16.50 18.46 4.06
C GLN A 114 -17.71 19.39 4.19
N ARG A 115 -17.92 20.29 3.21
CA ARG A 115 -19.09 21.17 3.18
C ARG A 115 -20.41 20.40 3.01
N ASP A 116 -20.32 19.17 2.49
CA ASP A 116 -21.45 18.27 2.25
C ASP A 116 -21.64 17.28 3.42
N GLY A 117 -20.85 17.40 4.49
CA GLY A 117 -21.02 16.63 5.74
C GLY A 117 -20.26 15.30 5.83
N TRP A 118 -19.30 15.04 4.94
CA TRP A 118 -18.48 13.82 4.91
C TRP A 118 -17.04 14.14 4.46
N ALA A 119 -16.08 13.21 4.63
CA ALA A 119 -14.70 13.40 4.17
C ALA A 119 -14.01 12.08 3.86
N GLY A 120 -13.39 11.99 2.69
CA GLY A 120 -12.66 10.81 2.23
C GLY A 120 -13.54 9.61 1.84
N ALA A 121 -12.90 8.67 1.14
CA ALA A 121 -13.47 7.37 0.78
C ALA A 121 -12.35 6.32 0.77
N LEU A 122 -12.71 5.06 0.51
CA LEU A 122 -11.74 4.02 0.20
C LEU A 122 -11.52 3.96 -1.31
N THR A 123 -10.31 3.57 -1.72
CA THR A 123 -10.06 3.24 -3.12
C THR A 123 -10.84 2.00 -3.53
N LEU A 124 -10.97 1.78 -4.84
CA LEU A 124 -11.36 0.46 -5.33
C LEU A 124 -10.38 -0.60 -4.81
N PRO A 125 -10.86 -1.81 -4.50
CA PRO A 125 -10.01 -2.94 -4.17
C PRO A 125 -9.17 -3.36 -5.39
N ARG A 126 -7.89 -3.64 -5.15
CA ARG A 126 -6.92 -3.96 -6.20
C ARG A 126 -6.15 -5.23 -5.86
N GLU A 127 -6.05 -6.14 -6.81
CA GLU A 127 -5.18 -7.33 -6.72
C GLU A 127 -3.72 -6.90 -6.89
N LEU A 128 -2.87 -7.39 -5.99
CA LEU A 128 -1.43 -7.15 -6.03
C LEU A 128 -0.72 -8.28 -6.75
N HIS A 129 0.26 -7.92 -7.56
CA HIS A 129 1.16 -8.85 -8.26
C HIS A 129 2.57 -8.29 -8.28
N VAL A 130 3.59 -9.14 -8.46
CA VAL A 130 4.96 -8.70 -8.73
C VAL A 130 5.27 -8.85 -10.22
N VAL A 131 5.57 -7.74 -10.88
CA VAL A 131 5.93 -7.68 -12.30
C VAL A 131 7.20 -6.86 -12.45
N ASP A 132 8.23 -7.44 -13.08
CA ASP A 132 9.54 -6.80 -13.30
C ASP A 132 10.15 -6.19 -12.02
N GLY A 133 10.03 -6.91 -10.89
CA GLY A 133 10.58 -6.50 -9.59
C GLY A 133 9.83 -5.36 -8.91
N LYS A 134 8.58 -5.10 -9.31
CA LYS A 134 7.71 -4.07 -8.73
C LYS A 134 6.33 -4.62 -8.40
N VAL A 135 5.70 -4.06 -7.37
CA VAL A 135 4.30 -4.33 -7.07
C VAL A 135 3.41 -3.60 -8.07
N GLY A 136 2.67 -4.38 -8.86
CA GLY A 136 1.59 -3.91 -9.73
C GLY A 136 0.24 -4.03 -9.03
N MET A 137 -0.71 -3.18 -9.44
CA MET A 137 -2.09 -3.19 -8.96
C MET A 137 -3.06 -3.30 -10.14
N THR A 138 -3.99 -4.24 -10.09
CA THR A 138 -5.10 -4.32 -11.04
C THR A 138 -6.44 -4.31 -10.29
N PRO A 139 -7.52 -3.69 -10.81
CA PRO A 139 -8.82 -3.76 -10.16
C PRO A 139 -9.29 -5.22 -10.04
N ILE A 140 -9.87 -5.61 -8.91
CA ILE A 140 -10.37 -6.98 -8.73
C ILE A 140 -11.41 -7.33 -9.80
N ARG A 141 -11.47 -8.60 -10.19
CA ARG A 141 -12.39 -9.08 -11.24
C ARG A 141 -13.87 -8.80 -10.94
N GLU A 142 -14.26 -8.79 -9.67
CA GLU A 142 -15.62 -8.56 -9.19
C GLU A 142 -16.17 -7.18 -9.60
N LEU A 143 -15.30 -6.18 -9.80
CA LEU A 143 -15.70 -4.85 -10.26
C LEU A 143 -16.28 -4.86 -11.68
N THR A 144 -16.07 -5.94 -12.45
CA THR A 144 -16.74 -6.14 -13.74
C THR A 144 -18.26 -6.13 -13.61
N SER A 145 -18.80 -6.57 -12.46
CA SER A 145 -20.25 -6.58 -12.19
C SER A 145 -20.86 -5.17 -12.06
N LEU A 146 -20.04 -4.14 -11.87
CA LEU A 146 -20.48 -2.74 -11.81
C LEU A 146 -20.64 -2.10 -13.20
N ARG A 147 -20.20 -2.78 -14.27
CA ARG A 147 -20.34 -2.27 -15.64
C ARG A 147 -21.81 -2.36 -16.05
N SER A 148 -22.33 -1.26 -16.62
CA SER A 148 -23.67 -1.20 -17.20
C SER A 148 -23.57 -1.20 -18.74
N ASP A 149 -23.94 -0.10 -19.39
CA ASP A 149 -24.01 0.00 -20.84
C ASP A 149 -22.63 0.24 -21.45
N VAL A 150 -22.37 -0.42 -22.58
CA VAL A 150 -21.20 -0.11 -23.42
C VAL A 150 -21.53 1.14 -24.22
N LEU A 151 -20.86 2.25 -23.90
CA LEU A 151 -21.08 3.53 -24.57
C LEU A 151 -20.32 3.66 -25.89
N VAL A 152 -19.21 2.94 -26.04
CA VAL A 152 -18.33 2.98 -27.23
C VAL A 152 -17.69 1.60 -27.42
N GLU A 153 -17.87 1.00 -28.60
CA GLU A 153 -17.09 -0.16 -29.03
C GLU A 153 -15.80 0.32 -29.71
N ARG A 154 -14.65 -0.26 -29.31
CA ARG A 154 -13.37 -0.02 -30.00
C ARG A 154 -13.14 -1.14 -31.01
N THR A 155 -13.20 -0.82 -32.30
CA THR A 155 -12.66 -1.63 -33.42
C THR A 155 -11.14 -1.66 -33.41
#